data_AF-A0A820D2U9-F1
#
_entry.id   AF-A0A820D2U9-F1
#
_cell.length_a   1.000
_cell.length_b   1.000
_cell.length_c   1.000
_cell.angle_alpha   90.00
_cell.angle_beta   90.00
_cell.angle_gamma   90.00
#
_symmetry.space_group_name_H-M   'P 1'
#
loop_
_entity.id
_entity.type
_entity.pdbx_description
1 polymer ?
#
loop_
_entity_poly.entity_id
_entity_poly.type
_entity_poly.pdbx_seq_one_letter_code
_entity_poly.pdbx_strand_id
1 'polypeptide(L)'
;MVRLTPEVIEVAPQYLNPVGQYELSLRDLKLPVIENLGATLNQFDTIDLTNNDLRKLDDFPYLPKLKTLYLANNHITRIAENLDKYIPNLDTLILNNNLLQVLTDVDPLATLSKLAHISFARNPIAMLKDYRLYVIHMLPNLRTLDFNRITQKEREAACKIYKSKLNKKTKQKQKNIKTFTPGEELVKPQTPRMTKKVADAIKKAITEAKSLEEINKLTAMLQAGEILNQNNSSSIEQEEHTAVVHIADLAHARAQELHSLLYELGHRQEKHRTALQILPRYMRRRAASYNIKRLPRSLRPLADPKTGTAKKKRPSRRYRRRPRDLLASYTNRQRKIKWLKTHIWHAKRFHMNTLWNYRLAEKSNTKCIRPTYKSLHERCLIHDMSYYGCIELEGDEEEIIKKLTPLFPPSNTNLTPKAKMYLNGQFEGQCLVYKPHTKECLTPISFMWMPSDNKQKRKLWLWCHPASYDALAQILFSLFNTSLSTTTEEPPVKKQKNDDGDQESVTITLLRDQQQLTRFRLIGPLSMAILKHALHPSILPNDPIERKTAPFAW
;
A
#
# COMPACT_ATOMS: atom_id res chain seq x y z
N MET A 1 16.82 9.84 -9.96
CA MET A 1 16.73 10.11 -8.50
C MET A 1 15.80 9.06 -7.92
N VAL A 2 16.32 8.20 -7.05
CA VAL A 2 15.52 7.17 -6.38
C VAL A 2 14.67 7.86 -5.32
N ARG A 3 13.41 7.44 -5.19
CA ARG A 3 12.45 7.96 -4.21
C ARG A 3 12.13 6.86 -3.22
N LEU A 4 11.92 7.21 -1.96
CA LEU A 4 11.55 6.24 -0.94
C LEU A 4 10.05 5.94 -1.08
N THR A 5 9.69 5.03 -1.99
CA THR A 5 8.29 4.63 -2.19
C THR A 5 7.91 3.51 -1.21
N PRO A 6 6.61 3.32 -0.91
CA PRO A 6 6.14 2.18 -0.12
C PRO A 6 6.63 0.82 -0.65
N GLU A 7 6.76 0.69 -1.98
CA GLU A 7 7.27 -0.53 -2.63
C GLU A 7 8.76 -0.79 -2.30
N VAL A 8 9.56 0.27 -2.14
CA VAL A 8 10.98 0.14 -1.75
C VAL A 8 11.08 -0.35 -0.32
N ILE A 9 10.22 0.12 0.58
CA ILE A 9 10.15 -0.32 1.98
C ILE A 9 9.74 -1.79 2.09
N GLU A 10 8.80 -2.23 1.26
CA GLU A 10 8.30 -3.62 1.27
C GLU A 10 9.36 -4.63 0.78
N VAL A 11 10.18 -4.25 -0.19
CA VAL A 11 11.23 -5.12 -0.77
C VAL A 11 12.56 -5.00 -0.01
N ALA A 12 12.75 -3.94 0.76
CA ALA A 12 13.94 -3.73 1.55
C ALA A 12 14.19 -4.88 2.54
N PRO A 13 15.45 -5.27 2.80
CA PRO A 13 15.76 -6.32 3.75
C PRO A 13 15.20 -6.01 5.14
N GLN A 14 14.48 -6.98 5.71
CA GLN A 14 13.87 -6.92 7.03
C GLN A 14 14.29 -8.15 7.80
N TYR A 15 14.88 -7.96 8.99
CA TYR A 15 15.40 -9.07 9.78
C TYR A 15 15.47 -8.69 11.26
N LEU A 16 15.61 -9.71 12.12
CA LEU A 16 15.91 -9.50 13.52
C LEU A 16 17.41 -9.22 13.65
N ASN A 17 17.78 -8.06 14.18
CA ASN A 17 19.17 -7.70 14.37
C ASN A 17 19.78 -8.43 15.59
N PRO A 18 21.12 -8.39 15.79
CA PRO A 18 21.79 -9.12 16.89
C PRO A 18 21.34 -8.72 18.30
N VAL A 19 20.69 -7.57 18.45
CA VAL A 19 20.15 -7.06 19.73
C VAL A 19 18.69 -7.53 19.94
N GLY A 20 18.15 -8.32 19.02
CA GLY A 20 16.77 -8.81 19.08
C GLY A 20 15.72 -7.77 18.68
N GLN A 21 16.12 -6.72 17.96
CA GLN A 21 15.23 -5.67 17.46
C GLN A 21 14.86 -5.95 16.00
N TYR A 22 13.60 -5.70 15.62
CA TYR A 22 13.18 -5.87 14.24
C TYR A 22 13.65 -4.66 13.42
N GLU A 23 14.51 -4.92 12.43
CA GLU A 23 15.26 -3.91 11.70
C GLU A 23 14.86 -3.87 10.22
N LEU A 24 14.69 -2.65 9.71
CA LEU A 24 14.48 -2.35 8.30
C LEU A 24 15.75 -1.71 7.71
N SER A 25 16.34 -2.35 6.71
CA SER A 25 17.55 -1.86 6.03
C SER A 25 17.22 -1.13 4.73
N LEU A 26 17.41 0.19 4.71
CA LEU A 26 17.25 1.10 3.56
C LEU A 26 18.61 1.66 3.09
N ARG A 27 19.67 0.87 3.22
CA ARG A 27 21.04 1.27 2.87
C ARG A 27 21.29 1.35 1.37
N ASP A 28 22.20 2.24 0.96
CA ASP A 28 22.75 2.33 -0.40
C ASP A 28 21.72 2.60 -1.51
N LEU A 29 20.60 3.27 -1.17
CA LEU A 29 19.49 3.53 -2.09
C LEU A 29 19.55 4.91 -2.78
N LYS A 30 20.52 5.76 -2.43
CA LYS A 30 20.66 7.14 -2.95
C LYS A 30 19.41 7.99 -2.72
N LEU A 31 18.83 7.84 -1.52
CA LEU A 31 17.61 8.54 -1.13
C LEU A 31 17.92 10.00 -0.78
N PRO A 32 17.26 10.99 -1.41
CA PRO A 32 17.52 12.40 -1.13
C PRO A 32 16.73 12.96 0.06
N VAL A 33 15.59 12.34 0.39
CA VAL A 33 14.64 12.77 1.43
C VAL A 33 13.97 11.55 2.04
N ILE A 34 13.61 11.63 3.32
CA ILE A 34 12.77 10.66 4.02
C ILE A 34 11.31 10.90 3.60
N GLU A 35 10.66 9.93 2.99
CA GLU A 35 9.25 10.04 2.60
C GLU A 35 8.57 8.66 2.71
N ASN A 36 7.25 8.62 2.84
CA ASN A 36 6.45 7.39 2.85
C ASN A 36 6.81 6.33 3.92
N LEU A 37 7.55 6.70 4.97
CA LEU A 37 7.80 5.79 6.10
C LEU A 37 6.52 5.31 6.80
N GLY A 38 5.35 5.91 6.51
CA GLY A 38 4.06 5.44 7.04
C GLY A 38 3.72 4.03 6.55
N ALA A 39 4.30 3.60 5.42
CA ALA A 39 4.19 2.25 4.90
C ALA A 39 4.85 1.18 5.80
N THR A 40 5.71 1.58 6.73
CA THR A 40 6.32 0.67 7.72
C THR A 40 5.31 0.16 8.77
N LEU A 41 4.13 0.78 8.85
CA LEU A 41 3.05 0.43 9.78
C LEU A 41 3.50 0.29 11.25
N ASN A 42 4.52 1.06 11.65
CA ASN A 42 5.08 1.06 13.01
C ASN A 42 5.52 -0.34 13.47
N GLN A 43 6.09 -1.15 12.57
CA GLN A 43 6.50 -2.53 12.85
C GLN A 43 7.95 -2.66 13.36
N PHE A 44 8.81 -1.69 13.06
CA PHE A 44 10.26 -1.79 13.29
C PHE A 44 10.72 -1.02 14.54
N ASP A 45 11.65 -1.63 15.27
CA ASP A 45 12.39 -0.99 16.36
C ASP A 45 13.60 -0.21 15.83
N THR A 46 14.17 -0.64 14.69
CA THR A 46 15.39 -0.07 14.10
C THR A 46 15.19 0.22 12.62
N ILE A 47 15.60 1.41 12.17
CA ILE A 47 15.64 1.76 10.75
C ILE A 47 17.06 2.18 10.39
N ASP A 48 17.57 1.61 9.31
CA ASP A 48 18.90 1.89 8.80
C ASP A 48 18.87 2.61 7.45
N LEU A 49 19.29 3.87 7.44
CA LEU A 49 19.35 4.76 6.29
C LEU A 49 20.81 5.12 5.94
N THR A 50 21.77 4.29 6.35
CA THR A 50 23.21 4.50 6.07
C THR A 50 23.50 4.55 4.56
N ASN A 51 24.47 5.37 4.14
CA ASN A 51 24.89 5.53 2.74
C ASN A 51 23.76 5.99 1.79
N ASN A 52 23.11 7.09 2.13
CA ASN A 52 22.11 7.75 1.28
C ASN A 52 22.49 9.22 1.04
N ASP A 53 21.64 9.96 0.33
CA ASP A 53 21.87 11.37 -0.04
C ASP A 53 20.99 12.32 0.79
N LEU A 54 20.61 11.94 2.02
CA LEU A 54 19.65 12.68 2.85
C LEU A 54 20.24 14.02 3.29
N ARG A 55 19.49 15.11 3.11
CA ARG A 55 19.96 16.49 3.45
C ARG A 55 19.39 17.05 4.75
N LYS A 56 18.27 16.50 5.20
CA LYS A 56 17.52 16.94 6.38
C LYS A 56 16.98 15.72 7.12
N LEU A 57 16.88 15.83 8.45
CA LEU A 57 16.25 14.81 9.30
C LEU A 57 14.83 15.28 9.67
N ASP A 58 13.85 14.88 8.87
CA ASP A 58 12.45 15.27 9.03
C ASP A 58 11.48 14.27 8.36
N ASP A 59 10.21 14.68 8.20
CA ASP A 59 9.19 13.96 7.43
C ASP A 59 8.90 12.52 7.94
N PHE A 60 9.11 12.28 9.24
CA PHE A 60 8.70 11.04 9.90
C PHE A 60 7.19 11.00 10.16
N PRO A 61 6.52 9.86 9.92
CA PRO A 61 5.18 9.60 10.47
C PRO A 61 5.29 9.28 11.97
N TYR A 62 4.14 9.15 12.63
CA TYR A 62 4.10 8.72 14.02
C TYR A 62 4.53 7.25 14.18
N LEU A 63 5.74 7.02 14.71
CA LEU A 63 6.40 5.72 14.89
C LEU A 63 6.83 5.51 16.36
N PRO A 64 5.89 5.20 17.28
CA PRO A 64 6.22 5.01 18.68
C PRO A 64 7.04 3.74 18.98
N LYS A 65 7.18 2.77 18.06
CA LYS A 65 8.07 1.62 18.27
C LYS A 65 9.53 1.89 17.93
N LEU A 66 9.82 2.90 17.11
CA LEU A 66 11.16 3.18 16.65
C LEU A 66 12.06 3.65 17.81
N LYS A 67 13.15 2.92 18.05
CA LYS A 67 14.15 3.16 19.10
C LYS A 67 15.50 3.54 18.53
N THR A 68 15.90 2.96 17.40
CA THR A 68 17.25 3.11 16.84
C THR A 68 17.19 3.61 15.41
N LEU A 69 17.97 4.65 15.09
CA LEU A 69 18.06 5.21 13.74
C LEU A 69 19.52 5.37 13.31
N TYR A 70 19.89 4.67 12.24
CA TYR A 70 21.23 4.78 11.62
C TYR A 70 21.17 5.68 10.39
N LEU A 71 21.96 6.75 10.38
CA LEU A 71 22.01 7.77 9.31
C LEU A 71 23.46 8.08 8.92
N ALA A 72 24.37 7.13 9.09
CA ALA A 72 25.77 7.35 8.78
C ALA A 72 25.97 7.60 7.27
N ASN A 73 27.00 8.38 6.91
CA ASN A 73 27.35 8.67 5.51
C ASN A 73 26.18 9.23 4.70
N ASN A 74 25.65 10.37 5.15
CA ASN A 74 24.61 11.13 4.46
C ASN A 74 25.06 12.61 4.32
N HIS A 75 24.17 13.49 3.86
CA HIS A 75 24.44 14.92 3.67
C HIS A 75 23.60 15.80 4.61
N ILE A 76 23.27 15.31 5.81
CA ILE A 76 22.35 15.99 6.72
C ILE A 76 22.99 17.27 7.23
N THR A 77 22.31 18.39 7.00
CA THR A 77 22.71 19.73 7.43
C THR A 77 21.75 20.35 8.44
N ARG A 78 20.53 19.80 8.56
CA ARG A 78 19.47 20.32 9.44
C ARG A 78 18.64 19.19 10.04
N ILE A 79 18.23 19.39 11.28
CA ILE A 79 17.33 18.52 12.04
C ILE A 79 16.02 19.27 12.26
N ALA A 80 14.87 18.64 12.02
CA ALA A 80 13.57 19.28 12.21
C ALA A 80 13.25 19.50 13.69
N GLU A 81 12.46 20.54 13.96
CA GLU A 81 11.87 20.79 15.26
C GLU A 81 10.72 19.82 15.55
N ASN A 82 10.43 19.58 16.84
CA ASN A 82 9.32 18.75 17.30
C ASN A 82 9.36 17.27 16.83
N LEU A 83 10.56 16.67 16.68
CA LEU A 83 10.69 15.25 16.32
C LEU A 83 10.05 14.31 17.34
N ASP A 84 9.92 14.74 18.60
CA ASP A 84 9.22 14.02 19.67
C ASP A 84 7.75 13.74 19.36
N LYS A 85 7.08 14.56 18.55
CA LYS A 85 5.70 14.30 18.11
C LYS A 85 5.57 13.11 17.17
N TYR A 86 6.65 12.73 16.48
CA TYR A 86 6.65 11.69 15.46
C TYR A 86 7.39 10.43 15.91
N ILE A 87 8.55 10.59 16.54
CA ILE A 87 9.41 9.49 17.01
C ILE A 87 9.69 9.62 18.52
N PRO A 88 8.64 9.58 19.37
CA PRO A 88 8.75 9.92 20.80
C PRO A 88 9.65 8.99 21.62
N ASN A 89 9.92 7.79 21.11
CA ASN A 89 10.64 6.73 21.82
C ASN A 89 12.05 6.47 21.26
N LEU A 90 12.58 7.39 20.46
CA LEU A 90 13.93 7.28 19.93
C LEU A 90 14.96 7.31 21.06
N ASP A 91 15.78 6.29 21.13
CA ASP A 91 16.80 6.05 22.16
C ASP A 91 18.22 6.21 21.60
N THR A 92 18.46 5.72 20.37
CA THR A 92 19.77 5.73 19.73
C THR A 92 19.72 6.39 18.35
N LEU A 93 20.56 7.40 18.12
CA LEU A 93 20.67 8.16 16.86
C LEU A 93 22.13 8.24 16.39
N ILE A 94 22.46 7.65 15.24
CA ILE A 94 23.82 7.66 14.70
C ILE A 94 23.87 8.54 13.44
N LEU A 95 24.55 9.68 13.53
CA LEU A 95 24.68 10.69 12.48
C LEU A 95 26.12 10.82 11.97
N ASN A 96 26.92 9.77 12.06
CA ASN A 96 28.33 9.82 11.67
C ASN A 96 28.52 10.25 10.22
N ASN A 97 29.56 11.05 9.93
CA ASN A 97 29.90 11.49 8.58
C ASN A 97 28.69 12.15 7.86
N ASN A 98 28.19 13.22 8.46
CA ASN A 98 27.18 14.12 7.89
C ASN A 98 27.74 15.56 7.86
N LEU A 99 26.89 16.56 7.60
CA LEU A 99 27.30 17.95 7.31
C LEU A 99 26.73 18.96 8.32
N LEU A 100 26.51 18.56 9.58
CA LEU A 100 26.13 19.48 10.65
C LEU A 100 27.32 20.37 11.01
N GLN A 101 27.13 21.69 11.06
CA GLN A 101 28.23 22.65 11.13
C GLN A 101 28.20 23.53 12.36
N VAL A 102 27.03 23.88 12.88
CA VAL A 102 26.88 24.86 13.96
C VAL A 102 26.37 24.17 15.22
N LEU A 103 26.81 24.63 16.40
CA LEU A 103 26.36 24.08 17.68
C LEU A 103 24.83 24.07 17.83
N THR A 104 24.14 25.08 17.31
CA THR A 104 22.68 25.18 17.38
C THR A 104 21.95 24.16 16.51
N ASP A 105 22.63 23.49 15.58
CA ASP A 105 22.00 22.48 14.70
C ASP A 105 21.51 21.25 15.50
N VAL A 106 22.01 21.05 16.73
CA VAL A 106 21.57 19.96 17.63
C VAL A 106 20.45 20.36 18.59
N ASP A 107 20.12 21.65 18.70
CA ASP A 107 19.10 22.15 19.63
C ASP A 107 17.72 21.46 19.44
N PRO A 108 17.26 21.14 18.21
CA PRO A 108 15.99 20.44 18.00
C PRO A 108 15.92 19.06 18.64
N LEU A 109 17.06 18.41 18.92
CA LEU A 109 17.11 17.10 19.56
C LEU A 109 16.77 17.15 21.05
N ALA A 110 16.76 18.33 21.68
CA ALA A 110 16.47 18.50 23.10
C ALA A 110 15.04 18.09 23.47
N THR A 111 14.12 18.04 22.50
CA THR A 111 12.74 17.59 22.75
C THR A 111 12.62 16.06 22.89
N LEU A 112 13.60 15.29 22.41
CA LEU A 112 13.61 13.83 22.47
C LEU A 112 14.04 13.33 23.86
N SER A 113 13.09 13.28 24.80
CA SER A 113 13.35 12.94 26.20
C SER A 113 13.96 11.55 26.44
N LYS A 114 13.74 10.57 25.54
CA LYS A 114 14.25 9.20 25.66
C LYS A 114 15.62 8.98 25.01
N LEU A 115 16.17 9.98 24.34
CA LEU A 115 17.43 9.86 23.60
C LEU A 115 18.62 9.68 24.55
N ALA A 116 19.24 8.49 24.51
CA ALA A 116 20.32 8.10 25.41
C ALA A 116 21.67 7.96 24.69
N HIS A 117 21.68 7.64 23.39
CA HIS A 117 22.90 7.36 22.65
C HIS A 117 22.95 8.17 21.36
N ILE A 118 23.97 9.02 21.21
CA ILE A 118 24.16 9.80 19.99
C ILE A 118 25.61 9.81 19.52
N SER A 119 25.81 9.90 18.21
CA SER A 119 27.12 10.07 17.61
C SER A 119 27.05 11.03 16.43
N PHE A 120 27.87 12.08 16.47
CA PHE A 120 28.11 13.03 15.39
C PHE A 120 29.55 12.91 14.87
N ALA A 121 30.26 11.83 15.19
CA ALA A 121 31.63 11.60 14.74
C ALA A 121 31.78 11.88 13.23
N ARG A 122 32.85 12.59 12.86
CA ARG A 122 33.12 13.01 11.47
C ARG A 122 32.09 13.98 10.88
N ASN A 123 31.39 14.76 11.70
CA ASN A 123 30.69 15.98 11.26
C ASN A 123 31.56 17.22 11.55
N PRO A 124 31.44 18.31 10.77
CA PRO A 124 32.12 19.57 11.07
C PRO A 124 31.85 20.12 12.49
N ILE A 125 30.65 19.94 13.03
CA ILE A 125 30.27 20.34 14.40
C ILE A 125 31.18 19.70 15.47
N ALA A 126 31.67 18.48 15.24
CA ALA A 126 32.52 17.77 16.20
C ALA A 126 33.92 18.38 16.33
N MET A 127 34.34 19.22 15.37
CA MET A 127 35.60 19.96 15.41
C MET A 127 35.48 21.30 16.16
N LEU A 128 34.26 21.73 16.50
CA LEU A 128 34.05 23.00 17.19
C LEU A 128 34.52 22.96 18.64
N LYS A 129 35.08 24.09 19.08
CA LYS A 129 35.45 24.29 20.49
C LYS A 129 34.20 24.21 21.37
N ASP A 130 34.32 23.55 22.51
CA ASP A 130 33.25 23.29 23.47
C ASP A 130 32.11 22.37 22.96
N TYR A 131 32.19 21.78 21.76
CA TYR A 131 31.14 20.92 21.18
C TYR A 131 30.61 19.87 22.17
N ARG A 132 31.51 19.09 22.77
CA ARG A 132 31.13 18.02 23.68
C ARG A 132 30.35 18.54 24.90
N LEU A 133 30.82 19.62 25.50
CA LEU A 133 30.17 20.23 26.67
C LEU A 133 28.85 20.91 26.30
N TYR A 134 28.76 21.49 25.10
CA TYR A 134 27.52 22.06 24.58
C TYR A 134 26.43 20.98 24.42
N VAL A 135 26.74 19.88 23.74
CA VAL A 135 25.78 18.78 23.52
C VAL A 135 25.34 18.16 24.83
N ILE A 136 26.27 17.94 25.78
CA ILE A 136 25.94 17.43 27.13
C ILE A 136 25.01 18.38 27.89
N HIS A 137 25.17 19.69 27.72
CA HIS A 137 24.30 20.68 28.35
C HIS A 137 22.90 20.69 27.74
N MET A 138 22.81 20.65 26.40
CA MET A 138 21.54 20.69 25.68
C MET A 138 20.74 19.40 25.79
N LEU A 139 21.41 18.24 25.90
CA LEU A 139 20.81 16.91 25.97
C LEU A 139 21.10 16.25 27.33
N PRO A 140 20.37 16.60 28.40
CA PRO A 140 20.68 16.14 29.76
C PRO A 140 20.50 14.62 29.94
N ASN A 141 19.61 13.98 29.18
CA ASN A 141 19.32 12.55 29.31
C ASN A 141 20.34 11.63 28.60
N LEU A 142 21.28 12.22 27.86
CA LEU A 142 22.23 11.48 27.03
C LEU A 142 23.24 10.68 27.86
N ARG A 143 23.38 9.38 27.64
CA ARG A 143 24.33 8.49 28.34
C ARG A 143 25.67 8.38 27.63
N THR A 144 25.66 8.36 26.30
CA THR A 144 26.89 8.28 25.48
C THR A 144 26.87 9.29 24.35
N LEU A 145 28.01 9.92 24.10
CA LEU A 145 28.24 10.83 22.98
C LEU A 145 29.49 10.39 22.22
N ASP A 146 29.36 10.17 20.91
CA ASP A 146 30.44 9.72 20.01
C ASP A 146 31.07 8.41 20.51
N PHE A 147 30.21 7.47 20.91
CA PHE A 147 30.56 6.17 21.51
C PHE A 147 31.33 6.24 22.84
N ASN A 148 31.53 7.43 23.40
CA ASN A 148 32.15 7.63 24.70
C ASN A 148 31.08 7.89 25.77
N ARG A 149 31.17 7.20 26.91
CA ARG A 149 30.28 7.40 28.06
C ARG A 149 30.45 8.82 28.61
N ILE A 150 29.33 9.46 28.94
CA ILE A 150 29.33 10.78 29.58
C ILE A 150 29.51 10.59 31.09
N THR A 151 30.50 11.29 31.65
CA THR A 151 30.80 11.26 33.08
C THR A 151 30.09 12.39 33.83
N GLN A 152 29.86 12.20 35.12
CA GLN A 152 29.22 13.24 35.95
C GLN A 152 30.06 14.53 36.01
N LYS A 153 31.40 14.40 36.01
CA LYS A 153 32.34 15.55 35.96
C LYS A 153 32.12 16.43 34.73
N GLU A 154 31.89 15.80 33.56
CA GLU A 154 31.61 16.54 32.31
C GLU A 154 30.24 17.25 32.37
N ARG A 155 29.22 16.62 32.98
CA ARG A 155 27.90 17.26 33.16
C ARG A 155 27.97 18.49 34.05
N GLU A 156 28.71 18.40 35.15
CA GLU A 156 28.94 19.52 36.06
C GLU A 156 29.71 20.65 35.37
N ALA A 157 30.75 20.32 34.61
CA ALA A 157 31.52 21.29 33.82
C ALA A 157 30.65 21.99 32.77
N ALA A 158 29.85 21.23 32.01
CA ALA A 158 28.90 21.75 31.04
C ALA A 158 27.88 22.69 31.69
N CYS A 159 27.29 22.30 32.82
CA CYS A 159 26.37 23.16 33.58
C CYS A 159 27.04 24.44 34.08
N LYS A 160 28.28 24.40 34.60
CA LYS A 160 29.01 25.58 35.07
C LYS A 160 29.29 26.58 33.94
N ILE A 161 29.71 26.10 32.78
CA ILE A 161 30.06 26.94 31.63
C ILE A 161 28.80 27.59 31.01
N TYR A 162 27.72 26.82 30.84
CA TYR A 162 26.56 27.32 30.11
C TYR A 162 25.49 27.99 31.00
N LYS A 163 25.39 27.67 32.31
CA LYS A 163 24.63 28.51 33.26
C LYS A 163 25.24 29.90 33.41
N SER A 164 26.58 30.02 33.40
CA SER A 164 27.25 31.33 33.51
C SER A 164 27.22 32.14 32.20
N LYS A 165 27.19 31.49 31.02
CA LYS A 165 26.98 32.17 29.72
C LYS A 165 25.55 32.68 29.53
N LEU A 166 24.51 32.04 30.09
CA LEU A 166 23.12 32.54 30.05
C LEU A 166 22.98 33.91 30.73
N ASN A 167 23.63 34.09 31.89
CA ASN A 167 23.68 35.37 32.62
C ASN A 167 24.50 36.48 31.92
N LYS A 168 25.33 36.12 30.94
CA LYS A 168 26.12 37.08 30.13
C LYS A 168 25.40 37.47 28.83
N LYS A 169 24.62 36.57 28.22
CA LYS A 169 23.82 36.87 27.00
C LYS A 169 22.70 37.88 27.24
N THR A 170 22.09 37.92 28.44
CA THR A 170 21.15 38.98 28.84
C THR A 170 21.80 40.37 28.93
N LYS A 171 23.11 40.46 29.20
CA LYS A 171 23.87 41.73 29.21
C LYS A 171 24.41 42.16 27.83
N GLN A 172 24.54 41.25 26.86
CA GLN A 172 25.05 41.54 25.51
C GLN A 172 23.96 41.89 24.48
N LYS A 173 22.70 41.43 24.67
CA LYS A 173 21.57 41.83 23.81
C LYS A 173 21.22 43.33 23.87
N GLN A 174 21.68 44.05 24.91
CA GLN A 174 21.54 45.51 25.00
C GLN A 174 22.61 46.30 24.23
N LYS A 175 23.66 45.67 23.70
CA LYS A 175 24.81 46.38 23.11
C LYS A 175 24.87 46.42 21.58
N ASN A 176 24.04 45.65 20.87
CA ASN A 176 24.07 45.61 19.40
C ASN A 176 22.70 45.93 18.79
N ILE A 177 22.28 47.20 18.85
CA ILE A 177 21.48 47.81 17.79
C ILE A 177 22.02 49.21 17.51
N LYS A 178 22.64 49.36 16.32
CA LYS A 178 22.64 50.49 15.37
C LYS A 178 24.01 51.07 14.98
N THR A 179 24.30 50.86 13.70
CA THR A 179 25.24 51.58 12.85
C THR A 179 24.71 52.98 12.49
N PHE A 180 25.69 53.87 12.34
CA PHE A 180 25.80 55.30 12.05
C PHE A 180 25.07 55.90 10.82
N THR A 181 24.56 57.15 10.93
CA THR A 181 24.89 58.38 10.13
C THR A 181 24.16 59.63 10.68
N PRO A 182 24.64 60.87 10.41
CA PRO A 182 24.75 61.95 11.43
C PRO A 182 23.93 63.23 11.18
N GLY A 183 23.52 63.89 12.29
CA GLY A 183 23.20 65.32 12.33
C GLY A 183 21.74 65.69 12.55
N GLU A 184 21.20 65.47 13.76
CA GLU A 184 20.13 66.30 14.36
C GLU A 184 20.00 65.95 15.86
N GLU A 185 19.96 66.97 16.72
CA GLU A 185 19.85 66.79 18.18
C GLU A 185 18.40 66.45 18.58
N LEU A 186 18.14 65.20 18.96
CA LEU A 186 16.89 64.81 19.61
C LEU A 186 17.11 63.84 20.78
N VAL A 187 16.95 64.42 21.98
CA VAL A 187 16.47 63.91 23.28
C VAL A 187 16.59 62.40 23.57
N LYS A 188 17.36 62.07 24.63
CA LYS A 188 17.44 60.74 25.25
C LYS A 188 16.07 60.30 25.81
N PRO A 189 15.58 59.07 25.53
CA PRO A 189 14.49 58.49 26.29
C PRO A 189 15.01 58.11 27.68
N GLN A 190 14.55 58.85 28.69
CA GLN A 190 14.74 58.52 30.09
C GLN A 190 13.84 57.34 30.43
N THR A 191 14.43 56.24 30.91
CA THR A 191 13.68 55.32 31.76
C THR A 191 13.57 55.98 33.14
N PRO A 192 12.38 56.06 33.76
CA PRO A 192 12.22 56.73 35.05
C PRO A 192 12.99 55.94 36.10
N ARG A 193 14.16 56.47 36.47
CA ARG A 193 14.93 55.98 37.60
C ARG A 193 14.19 56.46 38.85
N MET A 194 13.51 55.53 39.54
CA MET A 194 12.92 55.81 40.84
C MET A 194 13.94 56.49 41.74
N THR A 195 13.63 57.72 42.18
CA THR A 195 14.49 58.44 43.11
C THR A 195 14.39 57.78 44.48
N LYS A 196 15.51 57.76 45.24
CA LYS A 196 15.55 57.14 46.58
C LYS A 196 14.41 57.61 47.50
N LYS A 197 13.96 58.87 47.35
CA LYS A 197 12.82 59.45 48.07
C LYS A 197 11.48 58.73 47.82
N VAL A 198 11.20 58.30 46.58
CA VAL A 198 9.94 57.61 46.26
C VAL A 198 9.98 56.16 46.72
N ALA A 199 11.15 55.51 46.64
CA ALA A 199 11.35 54.17 47.19
C ALA A 199 11.19 54.13 48.73
N ASP A 200 11.63 55.17 49.43
CA ASP A 200 11.49 55.27 50.89
C ASP A 200 10.06 55.65 51.32
N ALA A 201 9.33 56.44 50.52
CA ALA A 201 7.91 56.72 50.75
C ALA A 201 7.02 55.47 50.57
N ILE A 202 7.32 54.63 49.58
CA ILE A 202 6.62 53.36 49.36
C ILE A 202 6.90 52.37 50.49
N LYS A 203 8.14 52.29 50.98
CA LYS A 203 8.47 51.46 52.15
C LYS A 203 7.70 51.91 53.39
N LYS A 204 7.56 53.22 53.59
CA LYS A 204 6.79 53.79 54.71
C LYS A 204 5.29 53.48 54.61
N ALA A 205 4.71 53.57 53.42
CA ALA A 205 3.31 53.22 53.17
C ALA A 205 3.01 51.72 53.37
N ILE A 206 3.94 50.84 53.01
CA ILE A 206 3.82 49.39 53.26
C ILE A 206 3.91 49.08 54.76
N THR A 207 4.71 49.83 55.53
CA THR A 207 4.82 49.65 56.99
C THR A 207 3.65 50.23 57.79
N GLU A 208 2.90 51.17 57.23
CA GLU A 208 1.75 51.82 57.88
C GLU A 208 0.39 51.16 57.54
N ALA A 209 0.37 50.25 56.55
CA ALA A 209 -0.85 49.55 56.13
C ALA A 209 -1.34 48.57 57.21
N LYS A 210 -2.64 48.62 57.54
CA LYS A 210 -3.25 47.84 58.64
C LYS A 210 -3.96 46.57 58.17
N SER A 211 -4.10 46.36 56.85
CA SER A 211 -4.81 45.22 56.27
C SER A 211 -4.02 44.52 55.16
N LEU A 212 -4.21 43.20 55.05
CA LEU A 212 -3.49 42.36 54.07
C LEU A 212 -3.90 42.69 52.61
N GLU A 213 -5.13 43.16 52.41
CA GLU A 213 -5.66 43.53 51.09
C GLU A 213 -5.04 44.83 50.55
N GLU A 214 -4.80 45.81 51.42
CA GLU A 214 -4.10 47.05 51.03
C GLU A 214 -2.65 46.78 50.61
N ILE A 215 -1.98 45.86 51.31
CA ILE A 215 -0.61 45.43 50.96
C ILE A 215 -0.60 44.77 49.57
N ASN A 216 -1.54 43.86 49.31
CA ASN A 216 -1.64 43.19 48.02
C ASN A 216 -1.95 44.17 46.87
N LYS A 217 -2.82 45.16 47.12
CA LYS A 217 -3.16 46.21 46.15
C LYS A 217 -1.96 47.13 45.85
N LEU A 218 -1.21 47.52 46.86
CA LEU A 218 0.02 48.31 46.71
C LEU A 218 1.11 47.52 45.97
N THR A 219 1.24 46.21 46.20
CA THR A 219 2.19 45.36 45.47
C THR A 219 1.80 45.14 44.01
N ALA A 220 0.51 45.04 43.71
CA ALA A 220 0.00 44.88 42.34
C ALA A 220 0.22 46.15 41.51
N MET A 221 -0.03 47.34 42.09
CA MET A 221 0.25 48.63 41.44
C MET A 221 1.75 48.81 41.14
N LEU A 222 2.61 48.31 42.01
CA LEU A 222 4.06 48.36 41.86
C LEU A 222 4.58 47.39 40.77
N GLN A 223 3.96 46.21 40.65
CA GLN A 223 4.26 45.24 39.57
C GLN A 223 3.69 45.68 38.21
N ALA A 224 2.56 46.37 38.19
CA ALA A 224 1.95 46.91 36.98
C ALA A 224 2.69 48.14 36.41
N GLY A 225 3.61 48.73 37.17
CA GLY A 225 4.37 49.90 36.72
C GLY A 225 3.52 51.17 36.61
N GLU A 226 2.33 51.20 37.22
CA GLU A 226 1.50 52.40 37.32
C GLU A 226 2.14 53.36 38.33
N ILE A 227 2.91 54.30 37.79
CA ILE A 227 3.29 55.49 38.54
C ILE A 227 2.00 56.27 38.78
N LEU A 228 1.66 56.50 40.05
CA LEU A 228 0.64 57.46 40.47
C LEU A 228 1.05 58.86 39.98
N ASN A 229 0.78 59.16 38.71
CA ASN A 229 0.58 60.52 38.27
C ASN A 229 -0.84 60.89 38.70
N GLN A 230 -0.96 61.38 39.93
CA GLN A 230 -2.04 62.30 40.25
C GLN A 230 -1.86 63.48 39.31
N ASN A 231 -2.62 63.51 38.23
CA ASN A 231 -3.05 64.67 37.45
C ASN A 231 -3.70 64.16 36.15
N ASN A 232 -5.00 63.84 36.23
CA ASN A 232 -6.01 64.17 35.22
C ASN A 232 -7.33 63.49 35.59
N SER A 233 -8.08 64.19 36.42
CA SER A 233 -9.52 64.03 36.53
C SER A 233 -10.19 64.75 35.36
N SER A 234 -10.63 64.03 34.34
CA SER A 234 -11.80 64.41 33.52
C SER A 234 -12.12 63.35 32.47
N SER A 235 -13.39 62.96 32.46
CA SER A 235 -14.13 62.31 31.36
C SER A 235 -14.09 60.78 31.31
N ILE A 236 -15.11 60.19 31.92
CA ILE A 236 -15.60 58.84 31.64
C ILE A 236 -16.32 58.91 30.29
N GLU A 237 -15.75 58.35 29.23
CA GLU A 237 -16.49 58.00 28.02
C GLU A 237 -16.34 56.49 27.76
N GLN A 238 -17.49 55.85 27.56
CA GLN A 238 -17.66 54.43 27.30
C GLN A 238 -17.28 54.16 25.84
N GLU A 239 -16.18 53.43 25.58
CA GLU A 239 -15.89 52.90 24.25
C GLU A 239 -16.22 51.40 24.18
N GLU A 240 -17.17 51.06 23.32
CA GLU A 240 -17.56 49.71 22.95
C GLU A 240 -16.36 48.94 22.36
N HIS A 241 -16.00 47.79 22.94
CA HIS A 241 -15.00 46.89 22.36
C HIS A 241 -15.52 46.29 21.06
N THR A 242 -15.18 46.88 19.92
CA THR A 242 -15.33 46.20 18.63
C THR A 242 -14.36 45.02 18.58
N ALA A 243 -14.87 43.82 18.28
CA ALA A 243 -14.08 42.60 18.23
C ALA A 243 -13.11 42.65 17.03
N VAL A 244 -11.88 43.11 17.26
CA VAL A 244 -10.82 43.14 16.25
C VAL A 244 -10.23 41.74 16.09
N VAL A 245 -10.49 41.09 14.95
CA VAL A 245 -9.91 39.78 14.62
C VAL A 245 -8.50 39.97 14.06
N HIS A 246 -7.51 39.40 14.74
CA HIS A 246 -6.13 39.42 14.26
C HIS A 246 -5.92 38.41 13.12
N ILE A 247 -5.91 38.92 11.89
CA ILE A 247 -5.91 38.11 10.65
C ILE A 247 -4.68 37.19 10.57
N ALA A 248 -3.52 37.64 11.08
CA ALA A 248 -2.30 36.86 11.02
C ALA A 248 -2.37 35.59 11.88
N ASP A 249 -3.03 35.65 13.05
CA ASP A 249 -3.19 34.49 13.93
C ASP A 249 -4.21 33.51 13.38
N LEU A 250 -5.30 34.01 12.81
CA LEU A 250 -6.28 33.18 12.12
C LEU A 250 -5.66 32.47 10.90
N ALA A 251 -4.82 33.17 10.13
CA ALA A 251 -4.11 32.59 9.00
C ALA A 251 -3.08 31.55 9.43
N HIS A 252 -2.33 31.78 10.51
CA HIS A 252 -1.39 30.79 11.05
C HIS A 252 -2.11 29.56 11.60
N ALA A 253 -3.19 29.74 12.36
CA ALA A 253 -3.98 28.63 12.89
C ALA A 253 -4.56 27.75 11.78
N ARG A 254 -4.97 28.34 10.65
CA ARG A 254 -5.53 27.63 9.49
C ARG A 254 -4.52 27.32 8.39
N ALA A 255 -3.23 27.60 8.59
CA ALA A 255 -2.23 27.43 7.54
C ALA A 255 -2.12 25.97 7.07
N GLN A 256 -2.23 25.00 7.98
CA GLN A 256 -2.22 23.58 7.64
C GLN A 256 -3.47 23.15 6.90
N GLU A 257 -4.65 23.62 7.32
CA GLU A 257 -5.92 23.35 6.62
C GLU A 257 -5.91 23.92 5.21
N LEU A 258 -5.45 25.16 5.05
CA LEU A 258 -5.28 25.82 3.76
C LEU A 258 -4.24 25.10 2.90
N HIS A 259 -3.13 24.64 3.48
CA HIS A 259 -2.12 23.87 2.77
C HIS A 259 -2.65 22.50 2.31
N SER A 260 -3.36 21.77 3.17
CA SER A 260 -4.01 20.50 2.81
C SER A 260 -5.07 20.70 1.74
N LEU A 261 -5.89 21.75 1.87
CA LEU A 261 -6.90 22.10 0.87
C LEU A 261 -6.25 22.45 -0.47
N LEU A 262 -5.21 23.30 -0.48
CA LEU A 262 -4.46 23.66 -1.68
C LEU A 262 -3.68 22.50 -2.27
N TYR A 263 -3.21 21.56 -1.46
CA TYR A 263 -2.54 20.34 -1.94
C TYR A 263 -3.54 19.42 -2.67
N GLU A 264 -4.73 19.20 -2.08
CA GLU A 264 -5.81 18.41 -2.66
C GLU A 264 -6.43 19.09 -3.90
N LEU A 265 -6.62 20.41 -3.84
CA LEU A 265 -7.09 21.21 -4.97
C LEU A 265 -6.01 21.34 -6.04
N GLY A 266 -4.74 21.50 -5.69
CA GLY A 266 -3.61 21.62 -6.61
C GLY A 266 -3.37 20.32 -7.39
N HIS A 267 -3.53 19.17 -6.72
CA HIS A 267 -3.61 17.87 -7.41
C HIS A 267 -4.77 17.82 -8.42
N ARG A 268 -5.87 18.56 -8.19
CA ARG A 268 -7.02 18.66 -9.12
C ARG A 268 -6.85 19.76 -10.18
N GLN A 269 -6.22 20.90 -9.87
CA GLN A 269 -6.23 22.13 -10.67
C GLN A 269 -4.94 22.39 -11.47
N GLU A 270 -3.75 21.99 -11.01
CA GLU A 270 -2.48 22.42 -11.64
C GLU A 270 -2.18 21.78 -13.00
N LYS A 271 -3.01 20.83 -13.44
CA LYS A 271 -2.99 20.38 -14.82
C LYS A 271 -4.28 20.87 -15.43
N HIS A 272 -4.21 21.60 -16.54
CA HIS A 272 -5.35 21.82 -17.43
C HIS A 272 -5.88 20.46 -17.91
N ARG A 273 -6.61 19.74 -17.03
CA ARG A 273 -7.09 18.40 -17.27
C ARG A 273 -8.32 18.54 -18.13
N THR A 274 -8.15 18.32 -19.43
CA THR A 274 -9.28 18.06 -20.32
C THR A 274 -10.19 16.99 -19.70
N ALA A 275 -11.49 16.99 -20.02
CA ALA A 275 -12.43 15.99 -19.50
C ALA A 275 -11.92 14.52 -19.63
N LEU A 276 -11.06 14.27 -20.63
CA LEU A 276 -10.38 12.99 -20.88
C LEU A 276 -9.32 12.63 -19.82
N GLN A 277 -8.65 13.62 -19.24
CA GLN A 277 -7.57 13.46 -18.27
C GLN A 277 -8.06 13.36 -16.81
N ILE A 278 -9.30 13.78 -16.54
CA ILE A 278 -9.94 13.65 -15.22
C ILE A 278 -10.07 12.18 -14.82
N LEU A 279 -10.39 11.30 -15.77
CA LEU A 279 -10.59 9.87 -15.51
C LEU A 279 -9.29 9.19 -15.03
N PRO A 280 -9.37 8.19 -14.12
CA PRO A 280 -8.24 7.32 -13.79
C PRO A 280 -7.68 6.62 -15.03
N ARG A 281 -6.35 6.39 -15.06
CA ARG A 281 -5.64 5.86 -16.24
C ARG A 281 -6.25 4.57 -16.81
N TYR A 282 -6.73 3.66 -15.96
CA TYR A 282 -7.35 2.39 -16.39
C TYR A 282 -8.75 2.56 -17.03
N MET A 283 -9.46 3.64 -16.68
CA MET A 283 -10.77 3.99 -17.28
C MET A 283 -10.64 4.77 -18.58
N ARG A 284 -9.49 5.42 -18.84
CA ARG A 284 -9.29 6.24 -20.04
C ARG A 284 -9.43 5.40 -21.30
N ARG A 285 -10.06 5.98 -22.32
CA ARG A 285 -10.23 5.39 -23.66
C ARG A 285 -9.73 6.38 -24.69
N ARG A 286 -8.76 5.98 -25.51
CA ARG A 286 -8.26 6.82 -26.62
C ARG A 286 -9.38 7.27 -27.58
N ALA A 287 -10.37 6.39 -27.78
CA ALA A 287 -11.53 6.68 -28.62
C ALA A 287 -12.45 7.80 -28.11
N ALA A 288 -12.30 8.23 -26.85
CA ALA A 288 -13.09 9.30 -26.28
C ALA A 288 -12.78 10.67 -26.89
N SER A 289 -11.62 10.85 -27.54
CA SER A 289 -11.28 12.11 -28.23
C SER A 289 -12.17 12.40 -29.44
N TYR A 290 -12.65 11.38 -30.14
CA TYR A 290 -13.53 11.53 -31.31
C TYR A 290 -14.95 11.00 -31.08
N ASN A 291 -15.20 10.29 -29.98
CA ASN A 291 -16.53 9.80 -29.61
C ASN A 291 -16.80 10.04 -28.11
N ILE A 292 -17.49 11.14 -27.83
CA ILE A 292 -17.84 11.61 -26.48
C ILE A 292 -18.69 10.58 -25.72
N LYS A 293 -19.44 9.71 -26.42
CA LYS A 293 -20.22 8.63 -25.76
C LYS A 293 -19.34 7.61 -25.04
N ARG A 294 -18.02 7.61 -25.28
CA ARG A 294 -17.03 6.80 -24.53
C ARG A 294 -16.65 7.39 -23.17
N LEU A 295 -17.07 8.62 -22.87
CA LEU A 295 -16.94 9.23 -21.54
C LEU A 295 -18.19 8.93 -20.66
N PRO A 296 -18.01 8.88 -19.32
CA PRO A 296 -19.14 8.86 -18.37
C PRO A 296 -20.08 10.03 -18.61
N ARG A 297 -21.39 9.83 -18.41
CA ARG A 297 -22.43 10.83 -18.69
C ARG A 297 -22.14 12.18 -18.02
N SER A 298 -21.68 12.17 -16.77
CA SER A 298 -21.34 13.37 -15.99
C SER A 298 -20.21 14.22 -16.59
N LEU A 299 -19.27 13.63 -17.31
CA LEU A 299 -18.12 14.33 -17.91
C LEU A 299 -18.35 14.72 -19.37
N ARG A 300 -19.46 14.32 -19.99
CA ARG A 300 -19.77 14.67 -21.38
C ARG A 300 -20.00 16.17 -21.60
N PRO A 301 -20.74 16.90 -20.74
CA PRO A 301 -20.93 18.33 -20.91
C PRO A 301 -19.60 19.11 -20.90
N LEU A 302 -18.65 18.70 -20.06
CA LEU A 302 -17.32 19.29 -19.98
C LEU A 302 -16.43 18.95 -21.19
N ALA A 303 -16.76 17.87 -21.90
CA ALA A 303 -16.04 17.39 -23.07
C ALA A 303 -16.67 17.83 -24.39
N ASP A 304 -17.85 18.47 -24.36
CA ASP A 304 -18.63 18.75 -25.55
C ASP A 304 -17.93 19.84 -26.36
N PRO A 305 -17.35 19.50 -27.52
CA PRO A 305 -16.56 20.45 -28.28
C PRO A 305 -17.53 21.39 -29.00
N LYS A 306 -17.52 22.67 -28.64
CA LYS A 306 -18.00 23.75 -29.53
C LYS A 306 -17.12 23.91 -30.79
N THR A 307 -16.26 22.94 -31.13
CA THR A 307 -15.23 23.07 -32.18
C THR A 307 -15.11 21.82 -33.05
N GLY A 308 -15.45 21.99 -34.34
CA GLY A 308 -14.86 21.26 -35.48
C GLY A 308 -15.27 19.80 -35.67
N THR A 309 -16.43 19.54 -36.28
CA THR A 309 -16.74 18.20 -36.82
C THR A 309 -15.84 17.91 -38.03
N ALA A 310 -14.73 17.19 -37.81
CA ALA A 310 -14.00 16.58 -38.92
C ALA A 310 -14.97 15.74 -39.77
N LYS A 311 -15.02 15.99 -41.08
CA LYS A 311 -15.90 15.27 -42.02
C LYS A 311 -15.64 13.76 -41.90
N LYS A 312 -16.66 12.99 -41.52
CA LYS A 312 -16.56 11.52 -41.39
C LYS A 312 -16.36 10.90 -42.77
N LYS A 313 -15.17 10.37 -43.05
CA LYS A 313 -14.91 9.58 -44.26
C LYS A 313 -15.78 8.31 -44.27
N ARG A 314 -16.31 7.95 -45.44
CA ARG A 314 -17.10 6.72 -45.63
C ARG A 314 -16.23 5.49 -45.28
N PRO A 315 -16.68 4.59 -44.38
CA PRO A 315 -15.91 3.40 -44.04
C PRO A 315 -15.68 2.47 -45.24
N SER A 316 -14.56 1.75 -45.22
CA SER A 316 -14.19 0.83 -46.30
C SER A 316 -15.28 -0.22 -46.55
N ARG A 317 -15.37 -0.73 -47.79
CA ARG A 317 -16.34 -1.78 -48.18
C ARG A 317 -16.25 -3.01 -47.26
N ARG A 318 -15.03 -3.41 -46.88
CA ARG A 318 -14.76 -4.50 -45.93
C ARG A 318 -15.37 -4.24 -44.55
N TYR A 319 -15.26 -3.02 -44.03
CA TYR A 319 -15.87 -2.64 -42.75
C TYR A 319 -17.40 -2.73 -42.81
N ARG A 320 -18.01 -2.29 -43.93
CA ARG A 320 -19.46 -2.31 -44.13
C ARG A 320 -20.05 -3.72 -44.22
N ARG A 321 -19.32 -4.69 -44.82
CA ARG A 321 -19.78 -6.08 -44.97
C ARG A 321 -19.52 -6.97 -43.74
N ARG A 322 -18.62 -6.56 -42.85
CA ARG A 322 -18.16 -7.35 -41.70
C ARG A 322 -19.25 -7.93 -40.79
N PRO A 323 -20.37 -7.24 -40.49
CA PRO A 323 -21.37 -7.78 -39.57
C PRO A 323 -22.11 -9.03 -40.10
N ARG A 324 -22.30 -9.15 -41.42
CA ARG A 324 -23.06 -10.25 -42.03
C ARG A 324 -22.29 -11.59 -41.99
N ASP A 325 -20.97 -11.55 -42.19
CA ASP A 325 -20.15 -12.76 -42.33
C ASP A 325 -19.31 -13.09 -41.08
N LEU A 326 -19.55 -12.42 -39.96
CA LEU A 326 -18.64 -12.50 -38.81
C LEU A 326 -18.59 -13.90 -38.20
N LEU A 327 -19.76 -14.54 -38.04
CA LEU A 327 -19.87 -15.86 -37.43
C LEU A 327 -19.29 -16.96 -38.34
N ALA A 328 -19.59 -16.90 -39.64
CA ALA A 328 -19.00 -17.80 -40.64
C ALA A 328 -17.47 -17.64 -40.68
N SER A 329 -16.97 -16.39 -40.61
CA SER A 329 -15.53 -16.13 -40.53
C SER A 329 -14.89 -16.68 -39.25
N TYR A 330 -15.58 -16.64 -38.11
CA TYR A 330 -15.10 -17.24 -36.86
C TYR A 330 -15.06 -18.76 -36.95
N THR A 331 -16.13 -19.39 -37.45
CA THR A 331 -16.22 -20.84 -37.65
C THR A 331 -15.08 -21.34 -38.55
N ASN A 332 -14.83 -20.66 -39.66
CA ASN A 332 -13.73 -21.00 -40.57
C ASN A 332 -12.35 -20.87 -39.92
N ARG A 333 -12.14 -19.89 -39.03
CA ARG A 333 -10.87 -19.73 -38.29
C ARG A 333 -10.70 -20.79 -37.21
N GLN A 334 -11.80 -21.23 -36.59
CA GLN A 334 -11.80 -22.27 -35.55
C GLN A 334 -11.44 -23.66 -36.09
N ARG A 335 -11.66 -23.91 -37.40
CA ARG A 335 -11.30 -25.20 -38.03
C ARG A 335 -9.82 -25.56 -37.86
N LYS A 336 -8.92 -24.58 -37.85
CA LYS A 336 -7.47 -24.82 -37.73
C LYS A 336 -6.98 -24.82 -36.28
N ILE A 337 -7.58 -23.99 -35.42
CA ILE A 337 -7.13 -23.77 -34.03
C ILE A 337 -8.35 -23.66 -33.13
N LYS A 338 -8.38 -24.45 -32.05
CA LYS A 338 -9.48 -24.45 -31.09
C LYS A 338 -9.54 -23.11 -30.33
N TRP A 339 -10.73 -22.52 -30.27
CA TRP A 339 -10.99 -21.30 -29.51
C TRP A 339 -11.85 -21.65 -28.30
N LEU A 340 -11.50 -21.11 -27.13
CA LEU A 340 -12.34 -21.20 -25.93
C LEU A 340 -13.63 -20.38 -26.11
N LYS A 341 -14.67 -20.70 -25.34
CA LYS A 341 -15.94 -19.94 -25.34
C LYS A 341 -15.72 -18.44 -25.04
N THR A 342 -14.74 -18.11 -24.20
CA THR A 342 -14.38 -16.72 -23.85
C THR A 342 -13.37 -16.08 -24.81
N HIS A 343 -12.99 -16.74 -25.90
CA HIS A 343 -11.87 -16.34 -26.76
C HIS A 343 -11.99 -14.89 -27.26
N ILE A 344 -13.19 -14.46 -27.69
CA ILE A 344 -13.41 -13.09 -28.18
C ILE A 344 -13.17 -12.05 -27.07
N TRP A 345 -13.51 -12.37 -25.83
CA TRP A 345 -13.29 -11.48 -24.69
C TRP A 345 -11.80 -11.31 -24.40
N HIS A 346 -11.07 -12.42 -24.38
CA HIS A 346 -9.62 -12.45 -24.18
C HIS A 346 -8.86 -11.80 -25.34
N ALA A 347 -9.20 -12.12 -26.58
CA ALA A 347 -8.55 -11.56 -27.78
C ALA A 347 -8.68 -10.04 -27.90
N LYS A 348 -9.69 -9.42 -27.26
CA LYS A 348 -9.85 -7.97 -27.19
C LYS A 348 -8.97 -7.30 -26.12
N ARG A 349 -8.47 -8.04 -25.14
CA ARG A 349 -7.84 -7.52 -23.91
C ARG A 349 -6.43 -8.04 -23.66
N PHE A 350 -6.07 -9.15 -24.28
CA PHE A 350 -4.82 -9.86 -24.11
C PHE A 350 -4.16 -10.10 -25.47
N HIS A 351 -2.85 -10.24 -25.43
CA HIS A 351 -2.08 -10.83 -26.51
C HIS A 351 -2.36 -12.33 -26.53
N MET A 352 -2.79 -12.82 -27.69
CA MET A 352 -3.17 -14.22 -27.88
C MET A 352 -2.05 -14.98 -28.58
N ASN A 353 -1.71 -16.16 -28.07
CA ASN A 353 -0.72 -17.06 -28.63
C ASN A 353 -1.34 -18.44 -28.94
N THR A 354 -0.75 -19.19 -29.86
CA THR A 354 -1.20 -20.54 -30.20
C THR A 354 -0.35 -21.55 -29.45
N LEU A 355 -0.95 -22.28 -28.51
CA LEU A 355 -0.29 -23.30 -27.69
C LEU A 355 -1.16 -24.56 -27.67
N TRP A 356 -0.56 -25.73 -27.90
CA TRP A 356 -1.23 -27.04 -27.84
C TRP A 356 -2.54 -27.11 -28.66
N ASN A 357 -2.52 -26.55 -29.88
CA ASN A 357 -3.68 -26.41 -30.77
C ASN A 357 -4.84 -25.52 -30.26
N TYR A 358 -4.62 -24.76 -29.18
CA TYR A 358 -5.54 -23.73 -28.69
C TYR A 358 -4.99 -22.32 -28.94
N ARG A 359 -5.91 -21.35 -29.13
CA ARG A 359 -5.57 -19.92 -29.13
C ARG A 359 -5.85 -19.30 -27.76
N LEU A 360 -4.81 -19.24 -26.92
CA LEU A 360 -4.88 -18.85 -25.50
C LEU A 360 -4.33 -17.44 -25.25
N ALA A 361 -4.74 -16.84 -24.13
CA ALA A 361 -4.25 -15.54 -23.68
C ALA A 361 -2.90 -15.72 -22.97
N GLU A 362 -1.88 -14.98 -23.42
CA GLU A 362 -0.54 -15.04 -22.82
C GLU A 362 -0.32 -13.89 -21.84
N LYS A 363 -0.58 -12.65 -22.27
CA LYS A 363 -0.34 -11.44 -21.46
C LYS A 363 -1.38 -10.36 -21.72
N SER A 364 -1.72 -9.57 -20.71
CA SER A 364 -2.64 -8.44 -20.88
C SER A 364 -2.04 -7.35 -21.78
N ASN A 365 -2.89 -6.66 -22.55
CA ASN A 365 -2.48 -5.48 -23.33
C ASN A 365 -2.08 -4.30 -22.42
N THR A 366 -2.51 -4.32 -21.16
CA THR A 366 -2.12 -3.33 -20.14
C THR A 366 -1.05 -3.90 -19.23
N LYS A 367 -0.07 -3.08 -18.83
CA LYS A 367 0.93 -3.47 -17.83
C LYS A 367 0.22 -3.75 -16.49
N CYS A 368 0.11 -5.02 -16.12
CA CYS A 368 -0.68 -5.44 -14.96
C CYS A 368 0.03 -6.36 -13.98
N ILE A 369 1.34 -6.59 -14.09
CA ILE A 369 2.10 -7.52 -13.22
C ILE A 369 1.92 -7.21 -11.72
N ARG A 370 2.16 -5.95 -11.32
CA ARG A 370 1.96 -5.52 -9.92
C ARG A 370 0.48 -5.54 -9.52
N PRO A 371 -0.47 -4.97 -10.32
CA PRO A 371 -1.89 -5.11 -10.05
C PRO A 371 -2.39 -6.54 -9.90
N THR A 372 -1.88 -7.49 -10.69
CA THR A 372 -2.27 -8.91 -10.59
C THR A 372 -1.77 -9.53 -9.29
N TYR A 373 -0.52 -9.25 -8.91
CA TYR A 373 0.03 -9.71 -7.63
C TYR A 373 -0.73 -9.12 -6.44
N LYS A 374 -0.97 -7.80 -6.44
CA LYS A 374 -1.77 -7.14 -5.41
C LYS A 374 -3.20 -7.71 -5.35
N SER A 375 -3.79 -8.01 -6.50
CA SER A 375 -5.15 -8.59 -6.54
C SER A 375 -5.19 -10.03 -6.05
N LEU A 376 -4.09 -10.78 -6.16
CA LEU A 376 -3.96 -12.12 -5.60
C LEU A 376 -4.03 -12.08 -4.06
N HIS A 377 -3.34 -11.12 -3.44
CA HIS A 377 -3.25 -11.02 -1.97
C HIS A 377 -4.46 -10.32 -1.35
N GLU A 378 -4.94 -9.22 -1.94
CA GLU A 378 -5.97 -8.37 -1.32
C GLU A 378 -7.35 -8.46 -1.99
N ARG A 379 -7.43 -8.96 -3.24
CA ARG A 379 -8.65 -8.87 -4.05
C ARG A 379 -9.03 -10.23 -4.63
N CYS A 380 -9.40 -10.26 -5.90
CA CYS A 380 -9.72 -11.46 -6.64
C CYS A 380 -9.11 -11.42 -8.04
N LEU A 381 -8.75 -12.59 -8.56
CA LEU A 381 -8.36 -12.83 -9.94
C LEU A 381 -9.20 -13.99 -10.46
N ILE A 382 -9.58 -13.95 -11.74
CA ILE A 382 -10.18 -15.09 -12.45
C ILE A 382 -9.28 -15.49 -13.61
N HIS A 383 -9.02 -16.78 -13.73
CA HIS A 383 -8.27 -17.39 -14.83
C HIS A 383 -9.16 -18.38 -15.57
N ASP A 384 -9.16 -18.31 -16.89
CA ASP A 384 -9.88 -19.28 -17.73
C ASP A 384 -9.00 -20.50 -17.98
N MET A 385 -9.38 -21.62 -17.37
CA MET A 385 -8.70 -22.92 -17.47
C MET A 385 -9.45 -23.91 -18.36
N SER A 386 -10.41 -23.44 -19.16
CA SER A 386 -11.26 -24.30 -19.99
C SER A 386 -10.51 -25.04 -21.11
N TYR A 387 -9.20 -24.83 -21.25
CA TYR A 387 -8.33 -25.61 -22.15
C TYR A 387 -7.88 -26.95 -21.55
N TYR A 388 -8.05 -27.17 -20.24
CA TYR A 388 -7.90 -28.49 -19.65
C TYR A 388 -9.03 -29.39 -20.14
N GLY A 389 -8.68 -30.59 -20.59
CA GLY A 389 -9.66 -31.57 -21.03
C GLY A 389 -10.11 -32.44 -19.85
N CYS A 390 -11.40 -32.77 -19.83
CA CYS A 390 -11.98 -33.71 -18.88
C CYS A 390 -12.27 -35.04 -19.58
N ILE A 391 -11.82 -36.13 -18.96
CA ILE A 391 -12.18 -37.50 -19.32
C ILE A 391 -13.09 -38.01 -18.21
N GLU A 392 -14.29 -38.45 -18.54
CA GLU A 392 -15.21 -39.06 -17.58
C GLU A 392 -15.17 -40.58 -17.75
N LEU A 393 -15.05 -41.28 -16.63
CA LEU A 393 -15.13 -42.73 -16.52
C LEU A 393 -16.39 -43.07 -15.72
N GLU A 394 -17.28 -43.89 -16.28
CA GLU A 394 -18.52 -44.33 -15.64
C GLU A 394 -18.54 -45.85 -15.52
N GLY A 395 -18.71 -46.39 -14.31
CA GLY A 395 -18.75 -47.84 -14.08
C GLY A 395 -18.60 -48.23 -12.61
N ASP A 396 -18.28 -49.50 -12.36
CA ASP A 396 -18.06 -50.05 -11.02
C ASP A 396 -16.80 -49.47 -10.36
N GLU A 397 -16.91 -49.05 -9.10
CA GLU A 397 -15.82 -48.39 -8.35
C GLU A 397 -14.56 -49.25 -8.28
N GLU A 398 -14.70 -50.51 -7.89
CA GLU A 398 -13.58 -51.43 -7.67
C GLU A 398 -12.84 -51.71 -8.98
N GLU A 399 -13.57 -51.81 -10.08
CA GLU A 399 -12.98 -52.05 -11.38
C GLU A 399 -12.22 -50.84 -11.92
N ILE A 400 -12.81 -49.64 -11.80
CA ILE A 400 -12.12 -48.40 -12.17
C ILE A 400 -10.81 -48.28 -11.39
N ILE A 401 -10.83 -48.53 -10.09
CA ILE A 401 -9.62 -48.47 -9.25
C ILE A 401 -8.60 -49.54 -9.66
N LYS A 402 -9.03 -50.78 -9.89
CA LYS A 402 -8.16 -51.89 -10.29
C LYS A 402 -7.45 -51.58 -11.61
N LYS A 403 -8.18 -51.11 -12.62
CA LYS A 403 -7.65 -50.77 -13.94
C LYS A 403 -6.80 -49.50 -13.95
N LEU A 404 -7.04 -48.54 -13.06
CA LEU A 404 -6.21 -47.33 -12.93
C LEU A 404 -4.93 -47.53 -12.10
N THR A 405 -4.87 -48.56 -11.24
CA THR A 405 -3.72 -48.81 -10.37
C THR A 405 -2.36 -48.84 -11.10
N PRO A 406 -2.21 -49.43 -12.32
CA PRO A 406 -0.95 -49.43 -13.05
C PRO A 406 -0.40 -48.06 -13.46
N LEU A 407 -1.28 -47.04 -13.54
CA LEU A 407 -0.93 -45.66 -13.88
C LEU A 407 -0.23 -44.92 -12.74
N PHE A 408 -0.32 -45.46 -11.52
CA PHE A 408 0.27 -44.85 -10.34
C PHE A 408 1.47 -45.67 -9.87
N PRO A 409 2.48 -45.03 -9.27
CA PRO A 409 3.59 -45.76 -8.68
C PRO A 409 3.09 -46.59 -7.49
N PRO A 410 3.64 -47.79 -7.27
CA PRO A 410 3.24 -48.65 -6.15
C PRO A 410 3.65 -48.09 -4.77
N SER A 411 4.47 -47.03 -4.74
CA SER A 411 4.82 -46.35 -3.50
C SER A 411 3.59 -45.65 -2.90
N ASN A 412 3.22 -46.02 -1.67
CA ASN A 412 2.15 -45.42 -0.86
C ASN A 412 2.34 -43.92 -0.52
N THR A 413 3.29 -43.24 -1.16
CA THR A 413 3.62 -41.84 -0.91
C THR A 413 2.64 -40.87 -1.56
N ASN A 414 1.96 -41.27 -2.65
CA ASN A 414 1.06 -40.38 -3.40
C ASN A 414 -0.41 -40.72 -3.13
N LEU A 415 -1.21 -39.69 -2.84
CA LEU A 415 -2.66 -39.82 -2.68
C LEU A 415 -3.32 -40.02 -4.06
N THR A 416 -3.70 -41.25 -4.36
CA THR A 416 -4.33 -41.65 -5.64
C THR A 416 -5.87 -41.60 -5.54
N PRO A 417 -6.59 -41.76 -6.67
CA PRO A 417 -8.06 -41.86 -6.67
C PRO A 417 -8.63 -42.96 -5.77
N LYS A 418 -7.81 -43.96 -5.37
CA LYS A 418 -8.15 -45.02 -4.43
C LYS A 418 -8.24 -44.55 -2.97
N ALA A 419 -7.63 -43.42 -2.61
CA ALA A 419 -7.54 -43.01 -1.21
C ALA A 419 -8.94 -42.71 -0.62
N LYS A 420 -9.20 -43.21 0.59
CA LYS A 420 -10.50 -43.13 1.28
C LYS A 420 -11.07 -41.70 1.36
N MET A 421 -10.21 -40.69 1.47
CA MET A 421 -10.58 -39.28 1.52
C MET A 421 -11.31 -38.80 0.24
N TYR A 422 -10.97 -39.35 -0.93
CA TYR A 422 -11.55 -38.93 -2.21
C TYR A 422 -12.76 -39.75 -2.63
N LEU A 423 -12.94 -40.96 -2.08
CA LEU A 423 -14.05 -41.85 -2.46
C LEU A 423 -15.42 -41.24 -2.18
N ASN A 424 -15.56 -40.32 -1.24
CA ASN A 424 -16.84 -39.66 -0.97
C ASN A 424 -17.22 -38.57 -2.01
N GLY A 425 -16.29 -38.18 -2.89
CA GLY A 425 -16.52 -37.14 -3.90
C GLY A 425 -16.59 -35.71 -3.37
N GLN A 426 -16.22 -35.48 -2.11
CA GLN A 426 -16.23 -34.15 -1.47
C GLN A 426 -15.01 -33.29 -1.85
N PHE A 427 -13.90 -33.93 -2.21
CA PHE A 427 -12.62 -33.26 -2.47
C PHE A 427 -12.09 -33.61 -3.86
N GLU A 428 -11.52 -32.62 -4.53
CA GLU A 428 -10.67 -32.81 -5.71
C GLU A 428 -9.25 -33.22 -5.26
N GLY A 429 -8.69 -34.25 -5.88
CA GLY A 429 -7.32 -34.69 -5.67
C GLY A 429 -6.41 -34.29 -6.83
N GLN A 430 -5.09 -34.25 -6.58
CA GLN A 430 -4.08 -34.08 -7.61
C GLN A 430 -3.02 -35.17 -7.48
N CYS A 431 -2.66 -35.79 -8.61
CA CYS A 431 -1.61 -36.80 -8.65
C CYS A 431 -0.87 -36.81 -9.99
N LEU A 432 0.30 -37.43 -10.01
CA LEU A 432 1.07 -37.67 -11.24
C LEU A 432 0.65 -39.02 -11.83
N VAL A 433 0.41 -39.03 -13.15
CA VAL A 433 0.15 -40.24 -13.93
C VAL A 433 1.42 -40.69 -14.63
N TYR A 434 1.65 -41.99 -14.64
CA TYR A 434 2.78 -42.66 -15.28
C TYR A 434 2.28 -43.61 -16.36
N LYS A 435 3.12 -43.83 -17.38
CA LYS A 435 2.84 -44.85 -18.40
C LYS A 435 2.91 -46.25 -17.76
N PRO A 436 1.95 -47.17 -18.05
CA PRO A 436 1.89 -48.49 -17.39
C PRO A 436 3.18 -49.32 -17.51
N HIS A 437 3.80 -49.36 -18.69
CA HIS A 437 4.94 -50.23 -18.99
C HIS A 437 6.29 -49.57 -18.71
N THR A 438 6.49 -48.32 -19.16
CA THR A 438 7.80 -47.65 -19.06
C THR A 438 8.00 -46.93 -17.72
N LYS A 439 6.91 -46.74 -16.94
CA LYS A 439 6.92 -45.97 -15.68
C LYS A 439 7.49 -44.56 -15.83
N GLU A 440 7.48 -44.00 -17.04
CA GLU A 440 7.77 -42.61 -17.29
C GLU A 440 6.63 -41.73 -16.80
N CYS A 441 6.97 -40.59 -16.18
CA CYS A 441 5.98 -39.59 -15.78
C CYS A 441 5.35 -38.97 -17.03
N LEU A 442 4.02 -39.07 -17.14
CA LEU A 442 3.27 -38.55 -18.26
C LEU A 442 2.81 -37.11 -18.01
N THR A 443 2.01 -36.90 -16.96
CA THR A 443 1.37 -35.61 -16.69
C THR A 443 0.76 -35.56 -15.28
N PRO A 444 0.71 -34.39 -14.63
CA PRO A 444 -0.18 -34.19 -13.48
C PRO A 444 -1.64 -34.17 -13.92
N ILE A 445 -2.48 -34.87 -13.18
CA ILE A 445 -3.93 -34.85 -13.33
C ILE A 445 -4.58 -34.30 -12.07
N SER A 446 -5.73 -33.65 -12.23
CA SER A 446 -6.65 -33.42 -11.12
C SER A 446 -7.84 -34.33 -11.29
N PHE A 447 -8.26 -35.01 -10.24
CA PHE A 447 -9.33 -35.99 -10.30
C PHE A 447 -10.39 -35.72 -9.24
N MET A 448 -11.64 -36.09 -9.54
CA MET A 448 -12.74 -35.96 -8.59
C MET A 448 -13.78 -37.04 -8.86
N TRP A 449 -14.14 -37.76 -7.80
CA TRP A 449 -15.31 -38.65 -7.83
C TRP A 449 -16.58 -37.82 -7.73
N MET A 450 -17.60 -38.13 -8.53
CA MET A 450 -18.91 -37.55 -8.32
C MET A 450 -19.57 -38.19 -7.08
N PRO A 451 -20.18 -37.38 -6.19
CA PRO A 451 -20.99 -37.91 -5.11
C PRO A 451 -22.13 -38.76 -5.68
N SER A 452 -22.21 -40.02 -5.26
CA SER A 452 -23.26 -40.95 -5.65
C SER A 452 -23.45 -41.96 -4.53
N ASP A 453 -24.70 -42.23 -4.17
CA ASP A 453 -25.04 -43.24 -3.17
C ASP A 453 -24.91 -44.67 -3.73
N ASN A 454 -24.98 -44.81 -5.06
CA ASN A 454 -24.86 -46.10 -5.73
C ASN A 454 -23.40 -46.39 -6.12
N LYS A 455 -22.85 -47.48 -5.56
CA LYS A 455 -21.46 -47.92 -5.81
C LYS A 455 -21.26 -48.63 -7.16
N GLN A 456 -22.33 -49.07 -7.81
CA GLN A 456 -22.25 -49.80 -9.08
C GLN A 456 -22.08 -48.89 -10.30
N LYS A 457 -22.49 -47.63 -10.20
CA LYS A 457 -22.37 -46.64 -11.29
C LYS A 457 -21.80 -45.36 -10.75
N ARG A 458 -20.48 -45.33 -10.62
CA ARG A 458 -19.73 -44.16 -10.17
C ARG A 458 -19.11 -43.46 -11.35
N LYS A 459 -19.05 -42.13 -11.25
CA LYS A 459 -18.42 -41.26 -12.24
C LYS A 459 -17.15 -40.67 -11.67
N LEU A 460 -16.04 -40.84 -12.39
CA LEU A 460 -14.74 -40.27 -12.07
C LEU A 460 -14.33 -39.30 -13.17
N TRP A 461 -14.07 -38.05 -12.80
CA TRP A 461 -13.56 -37.03 -13.71
C TRP A 461 -12.05 -36.92 -13.58
N LEU A 462 -11.35 -36.98 -14.71
CA LEU A 462 -9.91 -36.78 -14.83
C LEU A 462 -9.65 -35.54 -15.67
N TRP A 463 -9.13 -34.49 -15.04
CA TRP A 463 -8.69 -33.26 -15.69
C TRP A 463 -7.21 -33.34 -16.01
N CYS A 464 -6.87 -33.17 -17.29
CA CYS A 464 -5.48 -33.19 -17.73
C CYS A 464 -5.18 -32.06 -18.72
N HIS A 465 -3.90 -31.75 -18.81
CA HIS A 465 -3.39 -30.72 -19.70
C HIS A 465 -3.55 -31.14 -21.19
N PRO A 466 -3.92 -30.24 -22.12
CA PRO A 466 -4.19 -30.58 -23.51
C PRO A 466 -3.01 -31.24 -24.24
N ALA A 467 -1.76 -30.94 -23.86
CA ALA A 467 -0.56 -31.55 -24.44
C ALA A 467 -0.50 -33.08 -24.24
N SER A 468 -1.02 -33.57 -23.11
CA SER A 468 -0.97 -34.97 -22.71
C SER A 468 -2.34 -35.66 -22.81
N TYR A 469 -3.39 -34.93 -23.20
CA TYR A 469 -4.76 -35.43 -23.20
C TYR A 469 -4.94 -36.62 -24.14
N ASP A 470 -4.47 -36.51 -25.37
CA ASP A 470 -4.65 -37.57 -26.38
C ASP A 470 -3.85 -38.83 -25.99
N ALA A 471 -2.65 -38.66 -25.45
CA ALA A 471 -1.84 -39.76 -24.95
C ALA A 471 -2.49 -40.47 -23.74
N LEU A 472 -3.04 -39.70 -22.79
CA LEU A 472 -3.74 -40.27 -21.63
C LEU A 472 -5.01 -41.01 -22.06
N ALA A 473 -5.79 -40.44 -22.98
CA ALA A 473 -6.98 -41.07 -23.51
C ALA A 473 -6.66 -42.41 -24.17
N GLN A 474 -5.65 -42.47 -25.03
CA GLN A 474 -5.20 -43.72 -25.67
C GLN A 474 -4.78 -44.78 -24.64
N ILE A 475 -4.03 -44.39 -23.61
CA ILE A 475 -3.64 -45.30 -22.54
C ILE A 475 -4.88 -45.82 -21.80
N LEU A 476 -5.84 -44.96 -21.48
CA LEU A 476 -7.09 -45.38 -20.84
C LEU A 476 -7.88 -46.34 -21.74
N PHE A 477 -8.06 -46.07 -23.04
CA PHE A 477 -8.72 -47.00 -23.95
C PHE A 477 -8.00 -48.37 -23.98
N SER A 478 -6.67 -48.39 -23.99
CA SER A 478 -5.90 -49.64 -23.94
C SER A 478 -6.04 -50.40 -22.62
N LEU A 479 -6.21 -49.71 -21.49
CA LEU A 479 -6.37 -50.34 -20.17
C LEU A 479 -7.78 -50.87 -19.93
N PHE A 480 -8.79 -50.20 -20.49
CA PHE A 480 -10.20 -50.57 -20.30
C PHE A 480 -10.72 -51.50 -21.39
N ASN A 481 -9.92 -51.82 -22.43
CA ASN A 481 -10.28 -52.62 -23.61
C ASN A 481 -11.49 -52.06 -24.40
N THR A 482 -11.84 -50.81 -24.17
CA THR A 482 -12.95 -50.12 -24.84
C THR A 482 -12.52 -49.61 -26.21
N SER A 483 -13.36 -49.81 -27.22
CA SER A 483 -13.17 -49.23 -28.55
C SER A 483 -13.37 -47.70 -28.54
N LEU A 484 -12.65 -46.96 -29.39
CA LEU A 484 -12.73 -45.50 -29.49
C LEU A 484 -14.08 -45.08 -30.07
N SER A 485 -15.13 -44.91 -29.26
CA SER A 485 -16.38 -44.31 -29.72
C SER A 485 -16.23 -42.79 -29.81
N THR A 486 -15.75 -42.29 -30.95
CA THR A 486 -15.95 -40.89 -31.32
C THR A 486 -17.44 -40.68 -31.58
N THR A 487 -18.18 -40.21 -30.57
CA THR A 487 -19.54 -39.70 -30.79
C THR A 487 -19.47 -38.40 -31.58
N THR A 488 -19.42 -38.54 -32.91
CA THR A 488 -19.77 -37.49 -33.86
C THR A 488 -21.29 -37.42 -33.93
N GLU A 489 -21.81 -36.22 -33.71
CA GLU A 489 -23.17 -35.70 -33.96
C GLU A 489 -24.15 -36.66 -34.67
N GLU A 490 -25.00 -37.36 -33.93
CA GLU A 490 -26.38 -37.73 -34.32
C GLU A 490 -27.14 -38.30 -33.10
N PRO A 491 -28.48 -38.15 -33.02
CA PRO A 491 -29.27 -38.61 -31.87
C PRO A 491 -29.26 -40.15 -31.81
N PRO A 492 -29.55 -40.76 -30.64
CA PRO A 492 -29.44 -42.20 -30.49
C PRO A 492 -30.54 -42.89 -31.29
N VAL A 493 -30.23 -43.36 -32.49
CA VAL A 493 -31.00 -44.40 -33.16
C VAL A 493 -30.82 -45.67 -32.33
N LYS A 494 -31.94 -46.22 -31.85
CA LYS A 494 -32.01 -47.50 -31.13
C LYS A 494 -31.24 -48.57 -31.91
N LYS A 495 -30.04 -48.94 -31.46
CA LYS A 495 -29.38 -50.16 -31.95
C LYS A 495 -30.13 -51.36 -31.38
N GLN A 496 -30.50 -52.27 -32.29
CA GLN A 496 -31.10 -53.56 -31.99
C GLN A 496 -30.19 -54.34 -31.03
N LYS A 497 -30.81 -55.01 -30.06
CA LYS A 497 -30.17 -55.99 -29.18
C LYS A 497 -29.56 -57.09 -30.05
N ASN A 498 -28.24 -57.16 -30.07
CA ASN A 498 -27.56 -58.42 -30.34
C ASN A 498 -27.20 -59.01 -28.98
N ASP A 499 -27.80 -60.17 -28.69
CA ASP A 499 -27.41 -61.07 -27.61
C ASP A 499 -26.03 -61.64 -27.94
N ASP A 500 -25.01 -61.23 -27.19
CA ASP A 500 -23.86 -62.03 -26.75
C ASP A 500 -23.06 -61.20 -25.72
N GLY A 501 -23.02 -61.73 -24.49
CA GLY A 501 -22.78 -60.97 -23.27
C GLY A 501 -21.32 -60.78 -22.86
N ASP A 502 -20.66 -59.77 -23.45
CA ASP A 502 -19.60 -59.02 -22.77
C ASP A 502 -20.06 -57.56 -22.63
N GLN A 503 -20.83 -57.28 -21.58
CA GLN A 503 -21.14 -55.89 -21.23
C GLN A 503 -19.85 -55.21 -20.77
N GLU A 504 -19.32 -54.30 -21.59
CA GLU A 504 -18.24 -53.39 -21.17
C GLU A 504 -18.67 -52.70 -19.86
N SER A 505 -17.98 -53.04 -18.78
CA SER A 505 -18.32 -52.66 -17.41
C SER A 505 -17.99 -51.21 -17.06
N VAL A 506 -17.14 -50.55 -17.86
CA VAL A 506 -16.74 -49.16 -17.68
C VAL A 506 -16.77 -48.42 -19.01
N THR A 507 -17.53 -47.34 -19.09
CA THR A 507 -17.60 -46.46 -20.26
C THR A 507 -16.70 -45.24 -20.10
N ILE A 508 -16.03 -44.85 -21.19
CA ILE A 508 -15.12 -43.69 -21.24
C ILE A 508 -15.72 -42.61 -22.14
N THR A 509 -15.95 -41.41 -21.61
CA THR A 509 -16.45 -40.27 -22.37
C THR A 509 -15.42 -39.13 -22.44
N LEU A 510 -15.10 -38.71 -23.68
CA LEU A 510 -14.15 -37.61 -23.94
C LEU A 510 -14.90 -36.27 -24.01
N LEU A 511 -15.02 -35.59 -22.87
CA LEU A 511 -15.80 -34.35 -22.77
C LEU A 511 -15.12 -33.13 -23.40
N ARG A 512 -13.83 -33.24 -23.76
CA ARG A 512 -13.05 -32.16 -24.41
C ARG A 512 -13.65 -31.73 -25.75
N ASP A 513 -14.01 -32.69 -26.60
CA ASP A 513 -14.35 -32.40 -27.99
C ASP A 513 -15.77 -31.83 -28.14
N GLN A 514 -16.62 -32.02 -27.13
CA GLN A 514 -17.96 -31.46 -27.07
C GLN A 514 -18.02 -30.07 -26.41
N GLN A 515 -16.89 -29.55 -25.88
CA GLN A 515 -16.80 -28.30 -25.10
C GLN A 515 -17.91 -28.14 -24.04
N GLN A 516 -18.40 -29.24 -23.47
CA GLN A 516 -19.56 -29.22 -22.57
C GLN A 516 -19.21 -28.50 -21.26
N LEU A 517 -18.02 -28.77 -20.73
CA LEU A 517 -17.55 -28.21 -19.48
C LEU A 517 -16.56 -27.06 -19.70
N THR A 518 -16.74 -25.99 -18.93
CA THR A 518 -15.78 -24.87 -18.84
C THR A 518 -15.32 -24.73 -17.41
N ARG A 519 -14.03 -24.47 -17.22
CA ARG A 519 -13.42 -24.40 -15.90
C ARG A 519 -12.79 -23.03 -15.70
N PHE A 520 -13.26 -22.30 -14.68
CA PHE A 520 -12.66 -21.03 -14.25
C PHE A 520 -12.01 -21.23 -12.88
N ARG A 521 -10.78 -20.72 -12.72
CA ARG A 521 -10.10 -20.69 -11.43
C ARG A 521 -10.16 -19.28 -10.89
N LEU A 522 -10.86 -19.11 -9.77
CA LEU A 522 -10.85 -17.86 -9.02
C LEU A 522 -9.80 -17.96 -7.91
N ILE A 523 -9.05 -16.88 -7.70
CA ILE A 523 -7.94 -16.82 -6.75
C ILE A 523 -8.01 -15.51 -5.97
N GLY A 524 -7.66 -15.54 -4.67
CA GLY A 524 -7.60 -14.38 -3.78
C GLY A 524 -8.72 -14.35 -2.74
N PRO A 525 -8.57 -13.60 -1.64
CA PRO A 525 -9.47 -13.67 -0.48
C PRO A 525 -10.89 -13.17 -0.78
N LEU A 526 -11.05 -12.20 -1.68
CA LEU A 526 -12.38 -11.66 -2.02
C LEU A 526 -13.13 -12.51 -3.05
N SER A 527 -12.51 -13.56 -3.60
CA SER A 527 -13.13 -14.39 -4.64
C SER A 527 -14.43 -15.05 -4.17
N MET A 528 -14.45 -15.61 -2.96
CA MET A 528 -15.64 -16.26 -2.40
C MET A 528 -16.76 -15.26 -2.11
N ALA A 529 -16.43 -14.06 -1.59
CA ALA A 529 -17.40 -13.01 -1.35
C ALA A 529 -18.09 -12.60 -2.67
N ILE A 530 -17.32 -12.41 -3.74
CA ILE A 530 -17.84 -12.06 -5.06
C ILE A 530 -18.69 -13.19 -5.63
N LEU A 531 -18.29 -14.45 -5.48
CA LEU A 531 -19.09 -15.60 -5.92
C LEU A 531 -20.43 -15.65 -5.20
N LYS A 532 -20.46 -15.45 -3.88
CA LYS A 532 -21.71 -15.41 -3.10
C LYS A 532 -22.64 -14.28 -3.56
N HIS A 533 -22.07 -13.13 -3.93
CA HIS A 533 -22.86 -12.01 -4.45
C HIS A 533 -23.33 -12.21 -5.89
N ALA A 534 -22.54 -12.86 -6.74
CA ALA A 534 -22.83 -13.03 -8.16
C ALA A 534 -23.70 -14.25 -8.48
N LEU A 535 -23.56 -15.34 -7.71
CA LEU A 535 -24.32 -16.58 -7.87
C LEU A 535 -25.48 -16.62 -6.87
N HIS A 536 -26.68 -16.80 -7.39
CA HIS A 536 -27.87 -16.97 -6.58
C HIS A 536 -28.42 -18.37 -6.77
N PRO A 537 -28.76 -19.09 -5.69
CA PRO A 537 -29.41 -20.38 -5.81
C PRO A 537 -30.75 -20.21 -6.54
N SER A 538 -31.04 -21.09 -7.49
CA SER A 538 -32.38 -21.21 -8.06
C SER A 538 -33.29 -21.77 -6.98
N ILE A 539 -34.33 -21.03 -6.63
CA ILE A 539 -35.35 -21.48 -5.67
C ILE A 539 -36.10 -22.64 -6.33
N LEU A 540 -36.06 -23.82 -5.72
CA LEU A 540 -36.97 -24.90 -6.09
C LEU A 540 -38.39 -24.51 -5.63
N PRO A 541 -39.46 -24.91 -6.35
CA PRO A 541 -40.83 -24.44 -6.09
C PRO A 541 -41.34 -24.57 -4.64
N ASN A 542 -40.68 -25.38 -3.79
CA ASN A 542 -41.12 -25.69 -2.43
C ASN A 542 -40.09 -25.37 -1.32
N ASP A 543 -39.03 -24.58 -1.59
CA ASP A 543 -38.06 -24.22 -0.53
C ASP A 543 -38.48 -22.95 0.25
N PRO A 544 -38.60 -23.00 1.60
CA PRO A 544 -39.13 -21.92 2.43
C PRO A 544 -38.10 -20.83 2.77
N ILE A 545 -37.04 -20.68 1.96
CA ILE A 545 -35.99 -19.69 2.22
C ILE A 545 -36.44 -18.35 1.64
N GLU A 546 -37.25 -17.64 2.43
CA GLU A 546 -37.64 -16.25 2.21
C GLU A 546 -36.41 -15.36 1.98
N ARG A 547 -36.40 -14.62 0.87
CA ARG A 547 -35.43 -13.56 0.59
C ARG A 547 -35.61 -12.39 1.56
N LYS A 548 -35.03 -12.47 2.74
CA LYS A 548 -34.68 -11.28 3.51
C LYS A 548 -33.20 -10.99 3.30
N THR A 549 -32.92 -9.86 2.66
CA THR A 549 -31.60 -9.23 2.48
C THR A 549 -30.73 -9.74 1.31
N ALA A 550 -31.01 -9.22 0.11
CA ALA A 550 -29.93 -8.84 -0.79
C ALA A 550 -29.95 -7.30 -0.86
N PRO A 551 -29.01 -6.58 -0.23
CA PRO A 551 -28.93 -5.15 -0.41
C PRO A 551 -28.63 -4.87 -1.88
N PHE A 552 -29.41 -3.95 -2.44
CA PHE A 552 -29.17 -3.39 -3.76
C PHE A 552 -27.71 -2.91 -3.89
N ALA A 553 -27.16 -3.26 -5.05
CA ALA A 553 -25.93 -2.83 -5.69
C ALA A 553 -25.31 -1.49 -5.24
N TRP A 554 -23.98 -1.46 -5.24
CA TRP A 554 -23.16 -0.26 -5.49
C TRP A 554 -22.56 -0.32 -6.88
#